data_AF-A0A418GIX4-F1
#
_entry.id   AF-A0A418GIX4-F1
#
_cell.length_a   1.000
_cell.length_b   1.000
_cell.length_c   1.000
_cell.angle_alpha   90.00
_cell.angle_beta   90.00
_cell.angle_gamma   90.00
#
_symmetry.space_group_name_H-M   'P 1'
#
loop_
_entity.id
_entity.type
_entity.pdbx_description
1 polymer ?
#
loop_
_entity_poly.entity_id
_entity_poly.type
_entity_poly.pdbx_seq_one_letter_code
_entity_poly.pdbx_strand_id
1 'polypeptide(L)'
;MKTFRWKVKPGMDVTSAPSVREVRFGDGYSQRAPAGLNADLKTYSVTLSVSREEATALESFLAEHGGWKAFLWTPPYGYRQIKVTCAKWSS
;
A
#
# COMPACT_ATOMS: atom_id res chain seq x y z
N MET A 1 -14.72 -2.45 -8.32
CA MET A 1 -13.77 -2.48 -7.18
C MET A 1 -14.17 -1.37 -6.23
N LYS A 2 -14.23 -1.58 -4.92
CA LYS A 2 -14.61 -0.51 -3.99
C LYS A 2 -13.45 0.48 -3.83
N THR A 3 -13.77 1.72 -3.48
CA THR A 3 -12.79 2.79 -3.29
C THR A 3 -12.77 3.19 -1.82
N PHE A 4 -11.58 3.27 -1.25
CA PHE A 4 -11.34 3.81 0.08
C PHE A 4 -11.44 5.33 0.03
N ARG A 5 -12.39 5.90 0.79
CA ARG A 5 -12.76 7.33 0.73
C ARG A 5 -12.45 8.11 2.01
N TRP A 6 -12.09 7.42 3.10
CA TRP A 6 -11.83 8.07 4.38
C TRP A 6 -10.56 8.91 4.34
N LYS A 7 -10.59 10.05 5.04
CA LYS A 7 -9.44 10.95 5.14
C LYS A 7 -8.39 10.38 6.09
N VAL A 8 -7.17 10.29 5.61
CA VAL A 8 -5.99 9.87 6.39
C VAL A 8 -5.39 11.09 7.07
N LYS A 9 -4.93 10.93 8.31
CA LYS A 9 -4.20 11.98 9.03
C LYS A 9 -2.87 12.31 8.33
N PRO A 10 -2.42 13.57 8.39
CA PRO A 10 -1.06 13.90 7.98
C PRO A 10 -0.02 13.10 8.77
N GLY A 11 1.17 12.88 8.17
CA GLY A 11 2.25 12.14 8.82
C GLY A 11 2.15 10.62 8.69
N MET A 12 1.53 10.14 7.61
CA MET A 12 1.59 8.73 7.22
C MET A 12 3.03 8.32 6.87
N ASP A 13 3.46 7.17 7.38
CA ASP A 13 4.71 6.54 6.95
C ASP A 13 4.52 5.72 5.68
N VAL A 14 5.48 5.85 4.75
CA VAL A 14 5.53 5.09 3.52
C VAL A 14 6.87 4.38 3.41
N THR A 15 6.86 3.05 3.48
CA THR A 15 8.04 2.23 3.25
C THR A 15 8.05 1.74 1.81
N SER A 16 9.17 1.90 1.12
CA SER A 16 9.39 1.34 -0.22
C SER A 16 10.39 0.20 -0.12
N ALA A 17 10.08 -0.95 -0.72
CA ALA A 17 10.94 -2.13 -0.75
C ALA A 17 11.18 -2.57 -2.20
N PRO A 18 12.05 -1.87 -2.97
CA PRO A 18 12.41 -2.26 -4.32
C PRO A 18 13.17 -3.59 -4.34
N SER A 19 12.67 -4.54 -5.12
CA SER A 19 13.32 -5.81 -5.38
C SER A 19 14.16 -5.72 -6.65
N VAL A 20 15.43 -6.10 -6.56
CA VAL A 20 16.41 -6.02 -7.65
C VAL A 20 17.03 -7.39 -7.87
N ARG A 21 17.09 -7.82 -9.14
CA ARG A 21 17.89 -8.96 -9.57
C ARG A 21 19.28 -8.45 -9.93
N GLU A 22 20.30 -9.11 -9.39
CA GLU A 22 21.70 -8.84 -9.68
C GLU A 22 22.34 -10.11 -10.25
N VAL A 23 23.04 -9.98 -11.37
CA VAL A 23 23.84 -11.04 -11.98
C VAL A 23 25.29 -10.59 -11.99
N ARG A 24 26.20 -11.44 -11.54
CA ARG A 24 27.65 -11.16 -11.47
C ARG A 24 28.38 -11.95 -12.55
N PHE A 25 29.29 -11.31 -13.27
CA PHE A 25 29.95 -11.89 -14.44
C PHE A 25 31.34 -12.48 -14.15
N GLY A 26 31.80 -12.47 -12.89
CA GLY A 26 33.06 -13.08 -12.45
C GLY A 26 34.32 -12.26 -12.74
N ASP A 27 34.20 -11.22 -13.56
CA ASP A 27 35.22 -10.24 -13.93
C ASP A 27 35.18 -8.97 -13.06
N GLY A 28 34.40 -9.00 -11.96
CA GLY A 28 34.14 -7.87 -11.09
C GLY A 28 32.95 -7.00 -11.50
N TYR A 29 32.32 -7.26 -12.65
CA TYR A 29 31.13 -6.52 -13.09
C TYR A 29 29.82 -7.21 -12.68
N SER A 30 28.76 -6.40 -12.60
CA SER A 30 27.40 -6.88 -12.37
C SER A 30 26.37 -6.14 -13.22
N GLN A 31 25.29 -6.84 -13.55
CA GLN A 31 24.09 -6.26 -14.14
C GLN A 31 22.96 -6.27 -13.11
N ARG A 32 22.24 -5.14 -13.01
CA ARG A 32 21.10 -4.98 -12.11
C ARG A 32 19.85 -4.66 -12.91
N ALA A 33 18.74 -5.31 -12.56
CA ALA A 33 17.44 -5.08 -13.17
C ALA A 33 16.32 -5.19 -12.12
N PRO A 34 15.17 -4.51 -12.30
CA PRO A 34 14.00 -4.70 -11.44
C PRO A 34 13.57 -6.17 -11.42
N ALA A 35 13.19 -6.68 -10.24
CA ALA A 35 12.66 -8.04 -10.09
C ALA A 35 11.18 -8.12 -10.53
N GLY A 36 10.92 -7.89 -11.82
CA GLY A 36 9.58 -7.95 -12.42
C GLY A 36 8.89 -6.59 -12.58
N LEU A 37 7.62 -6.60 -13.00
CA LEU A 37 6.86 -5.40 -13.37
C LEU A 37 6.53 -4.48 -12.17
N ASN A 38 6.25 -5.06 -11.00
CA ASN A 38 5.89 -4.34 -9.78
C ASN A 38 6.97 -4.55 -8.71
N ALA A 39 8.21 -4.24 -9.06
CA ALA A 39 9.37 -4.52 -8.22
C ALA A 39 9.45 -3.62 -6.97
N ASP A 40 8.79 -2.46 -6.97
CA ASP A 40 8.74 -1.56 -5.81
C ASP A 40 7.44 -1.75 -5.03
N LEU A 41 7.50 -2.57 -3.98
CA LEU A 41 6.38 -2.74 -3.06
C LEU A 41 6.34 -1.58 -2.06
N LYS A 42 5.23 -0.84 -2.05
CA LYS A 42 4.98 0.24 -1.10
C LYS A 42 4.03 -0.21 0.00
N THR A 43 4.44 0.01 1.24
CA THR A 43 3.62 -0.20 2.43
C THR A 43 3.26 1.16 3.02
N TYR A 44 1.97 1.36 3.31
CA TYR A 44 1.44 2.60 3.83
C TYR A 44 0.90 2.37 5.24
N SER A 45 1.48 3.06 6.23
CA SER A 45 1.01 3.03 7.62
C SER A 45 0.15 4.27 7.87
N VAL A 46 -1.17 4.09 7.78
CA VAL A 46 -2.15 5.18 7.83
C VAL A 46 -2.85 5.25 9.18
N THR A 47 -3.01 6.46 9.70
CA THR A 47 -3.86 6.72 10.86
C THR A 47 -5.11 7.45 10.38
N LEU A 48 -6.29 6.98 10.79
CA LEU A 48 -7.58 7.54 10.40
C LEU A 48 -8.18 8.30 11.59
N SER A 49 -8.97 9.32 11.30
CA SER A 49 -9.69 10.10 12.32
C SER A 49 -11.09 10.34 11.81
N VAL A 50 -12.01 9.48 12.26
CA VAL A 50 -13.38 9.40 11.76
C VAL A 50 -14.35 9.43 12.94
N SER A 51 -15.61 9.78 12.68
CA SER A 51 -16.65 9.68 13.71
C SER A 51 -16.91 8.21 14.10
N ARG A 52 -17.61 7.97 15.20
CA ARG A 52 -17.95 6.60 15.63
C ARG A 52 -18.79 5.83 14.60
N GLU A 53 -19.70 6.53 13.93
CA GLU A 53 -20.54 5.97 12.87
C GLU A 53 -19.69 5.59 11.65
N GLU A 54 -18.77 6.48 11.25
CA GLU A 54 -17.84 6.23 10.16
C GLU A 54 -16.81 5.13 10.50
N ALA A 55 -16.40 5.00 11.76
CA ALA A 55 -15.51 3.92 12.22
C ALA A 55 -16.16 2.55 11.99
N THR A 56 -17.45 2.42 12.29
CA THR A 56 -18.20 1.17 12.05
C THR A 56 -18.27 0.84 10.55
N ALA A 57 -18.51 1.85 9.71
CA ALA A 57 -18.52 1.69 8.25
C ALA A 57 -17.13 1.35 7.69
N LEU A 58 -16.07 1.94 8.24
CA LEU A 58 -14.68 1.67 7.89
C LEU A 58 -14.29 0.24 8.26
N GLU A 59 -14.59 -0.21 9.48
CA GLU A 59 -14.31 -1.58 9.92
C GLU A 59 -15.06 -2.59 9.04
N SER A 60 -16.33 -2.34 8.75
CA SER A 60 -17.13 -3.18 7.85
C SER A 60 -16.52 -3.24 6.45
N PHE A 61 -16.01 -2.11 5.95
CA PHE A 61 -15.31 -2.06 4.66
C PHE A 61 -14.02 -2.89 4.68
N LEU A 62 -13.19 -2.76 5.72
CA LEU A 62 -11.95 -3.52 5.84
C LEU A 62 -12.23 -5.03 6.01
N ALA A 63 -13.24 -5.39 6.82
CA ALA A 63 -13.69 -6.76 7.02
C ALA A 63 -14.19 -7.41 5.72
N GLU A 64 -14.97 -6.70 4.91
CA GLU A 64 -15.44 -7.20 3.61
C GLU A 64 -14.28 -7.50 2.64
N HIS A 65 -13.17 -6.77 2.75
CA HIS A 65 -11.98 -7.02 1.93
C HIS A 65 -11.07 -8.10 2.54
N GLY A 66 -11.16 -8.36 3.84
CA GLY A 66 -10.52 -9.50 4.52
C GLY A 66 -9.01 -9.56 4.38
N GLY A 67 -8.36 -8.42 4.08
CA GLY A 67 -6.93 -8.30 3.88
C GLY A 67 -6.31 -8.90 2.62
N TRP A 68 -7.06 -9.68 1.84
CA TRP A 68 -6.60 -10.25 0.56
C TRP A 68 -7.25 -9.59 -0.65
N LYS A 69 -8.48 -9.08 -0.50
CA LYS A 69 -9.22 -8.45 -1.60
C LYS A 69 -8.75 -7.02 -1.75
N ALA A 70 -8.23 -6.70 -2.93
CA ALA A 70 -7.76 -5.36 -3.18
C ALA A 70 -8.91 -4.35 -3.35
N PHE A 71 -8.62 -3.09 -3.03
CA PHE A 71 -9.49 -1.94 -3.27
C PHE A 71 -8.69 -0.78 -3.85
N LEU A 72 -9.41 0.23 -4.34
CA LEU A 72 -8.82 1.43 -4.91
C LEU A 72 -8.62 2.48 -3.82
N TRP A 73 -7.48 3.15 -3.84
CA TRP A 73 -7.17 4.23 -2.90
C TRP A 73 -6.30 5.29 -3.57
N THR A 74 -6.53 6.55 -3.21
CA THR A 74 -5.70 7.67 -3.67
C THR A 74 -4.93 8.19 -2.45
N PRO A 75 -3.60 8.02 -2.39
CA PRO A 75 -2.79 8.52 -1.28
C PRO A 75 -2.91 10.04 -1.16
N PRO A 76 -2.90 10.63 0.05
CA PRO A 76 -3.04 12.08 0.23
C PRO A 76 -2.01 12.91 -0.55
N TYR A 77 -0.79 12.38 -0.70
CA TYR A 77 0.33 13.03 -1.40
C TYR A 77 0.41 12.62 -2.88
N GLY A 78 -0.50 11.77 -3.36
CA GLY A 78 -0.52 11.27 -4.73
C GLY A 78 -1.77 11.71 -5.47
N TYR A 79 -1.63 12.04 -6.75
CA TYR A 79 -2.78 12.33 -7.62
C TYR A 79 -3.33 11.07 -8.31
N ARG A 80 -2.59 9.96 -8.24
CA ARG A 80 -2.94 8.70 -8.92
C ARG A 80 -3.64 7.74 -7.97
N GLN A 81 -4.77 7.21 -8.42
CA GLN A 81 -5.42 6.10 -7.76
C GLN A 81 -4.61 4.81 -7.96
N ILE A 82 -4.35 4.12 -6.86
CA ILE A 82 -3.62 2.86 -6.81
C ILE A 82 -4.50 1.73 -6.29
N LYS A 83 -4.07 0.50 -6.54
CA LYS A 83 -4.69 -0.71 -6.02
C LYS A 83 -3.90 -1.16 -4.79
N VAL A 84 -4.58 -1.34 -3.67
CA VAL A 84 -3.97 -1.72 -2.39
C VAL A 84 -4.76 -2.82 -1.70
N THR A 85 -4.10 -3.51 -0.77
CA THR A 85 -4.68 -4.47 0.17
C THR A 85 -4.34 -4.01 1.59
N CYS A 86 -5.27 -4.16 2.53
CA CYS A 86 -5.03 -3.84 3.94
C CYS A 86 -4.91 -5.13 4.74
N ALA A 87 -3.70 -5.66 4.87
CA ALA A 87 -3.47 -6.96 5.51
C ALA A 87 -3.74 -6.96 7.02
N LYS A 88 -3.56 -5.81 7.68
CA LYS A 88 -3.71 -5.65 9.14
C LYS A 88 -4.21 -4.23 9.44
N TRP A 89 -5.08 -4.12 10.45
CA TRP A 89 -5.54 -2.87 11.03
C TRP A 89 -5.83 -3.07 12.52
N SER A 90 -5.87 -1.96 13.26
CA SER A 90 -6.23 -1.92 14.68
C SER A 90 -7.25 -0.79 14.89
N SER A 91 -8.22 -1.03 15.76
CA SER A 91 -9.24 -0.06 16.17
C SER A 91 -8.87 0.63 17.48
#